data_AF-A0A820SP72-F1
#
_entry.id   AF-A0A820SP72-F1
#
_cell.length_a   1.000
_cell.length_b   1.000
_cell.length_c   1.000
_cell.angle_alpha   90.00
_cell.angle_beta   90.00
_cell.angle_gamma   90.00
#
_symmetry.space_group_name_H-M   'P 1'
#
loop_
_entity.id
_entity.type
_entity.pdbx_description
1 polymer ?
#
loop_
_entity_poly.entity_id
_entity_poly.type
_entity_poly.pdbx_seq_one_letter_code
_entity_poly.pdbx_strand_id
1 'polypeptide(L)' 'MSTYKLYYFNVRGRGEVARLIFAAADQKYEDIRYEREEWASHKSEM' A
#
# COMPACT_ATOMS: atom_id res chain seq x y z
N MET A 1 -8.51 -18.01 -0.10
CA MET A 1 -7.58 -17.10 0.60
C MET A 1 -7.70 -15.73 -0.05
N SER A 2 -7.83 -14.67 0.74
CA SER A 2 -7.94 -13.30 0.23
C SER A 2 -6.55 -12.81 -0.18
N THR A 3 -6.43 -12.21 -1.37
CA THR A 3 -5.20 -11.56 -1.81
C THR A 3 -5.35 -10.06 -1.57
N TYR A 4 -4.43 -9.47 -0.80
CA TYR A 4 -4.47 -8.04 -0.48
C TYR A 4 -3.40 -7.26 -1.26
N LYS A 5 -3.77 -6.06 -1.71
CA LYS A 5 -2.86 -5.07 -2.28
C LYS A 5 -2.99 -3.78 -1.47
N LEU A 6 -1.87 -3.24 -1.01
CA LEU A 6 -1.79 -1.94 -0.34
C LEU A 6 -1.19 -0.93 -1.30
N TYR A 7 -2.00 0.04 -1.70
CA TYR A 7 -1.56 1.17 -2.50
C TYR A 7 -1.30 2.37 -1.60
N TYR A 8 -0.06 2.87 -1.58
CA TYR A 8 0.27 4.06 -0.82
C TYR A 8 1.47 4.80 -1.42
N PHE A 9 1.74 6.01 -0.94
CA PHE A 9 2.98 6.71 -1.30
C PHE A 9 4.21 5.95 -0.78
N ASN A 10 5.38 6.18 -1.39
CA ASN A 10 6.68 5.68 -0.91
C ASN A 10 7.18 6.38 0.37
N VAL A 11 6.29 6.45 1.36
CA VAL A 11 6.53 6.91 2.72
C VAL A 11 5.74 6.02 3.68
N ARG A 12 6.09 6.02 4.96
CA ARG A 12 5.32 5.29 5.99
C ARG A 12 3.90 5.83 6.10
N GLY A 13 3.77 7.10 6.50
CA GLY A 13 2.51 7.83 6.60
C GLY A 13 1.38 7.02 7.25
N ARG A 14 0.17 7.14 6.71
CA ARG A 14 -1.01 6.36 7.14
C ARG A 14 -0.98 4.90 6.64
N GLY A 15 -0.21 4.59 5.61
CA GLY A 15 -0.08 3.23 5.08
C GLY A 15 0.64 2.28 6.04
N GLU A 16 1.50 2.80 6.91
CA GLU A 16 2.33 1.99 7.80
C GLU A 16 1.54 1.15 8.79
N VAL A 17 0.42 1.67 9.30
CA VAL A 17 -0.43 0.92 10.23
C VAL A 17 -0.94 -0.37 9.58
N ALA A 18 -1.32 -0.31 8.29
CA ALA A 18 -1.73 -1.51 7.55
C ALA A 18 -0.56 -2.49 7.36
N ARG A 19 0.64 -2.01 7.01
CA ARG A 19 1.85 -2.85 6.88
C ARG A 19 2.19 -3.58 8.17
N LEU A 20 2.11 -2.90 9.31
CA LEU A 20 2.35 -3.49 10.63
C LEU A 20 1.31 -4.57 10.97
N ILE A 21 0.04 -4.35 10.63
CA ILE A 21 -1.01 -5.35 10.81
C ILE A 21 -0.73 -6.60 9.95
N PHE A 22 -0.36 -6.43 8.68
CA PHE A 22 -0.01 -7.56 7.83
C PHE A 22 1.18 -8.36 8.36
N ALA A 23 2.24 -7.66 8.82
CA ALA A 23 3.40 -8.31 9.41
C ALA A 23 3.07 -9.04 10.71
N ALA A 24 2.26 -8.44 11.60
CA ALA A 24 1.84 -9.06 12.85
C ALA A 24 0.97 -10.30 12.65
N ALA A 25 0.22 -10.37 11.54
CA ALA A 25 -0.63 -11.49 11.20
C ALA A 25 0.05 -12.55 10.31
N ASP A 26 1.33 -12.38 9.94
CA ASP A 26 2.02 -13.18 8.92
C ASP A 26 1.22 -13.28 7.59
N GLN A 27 0.50 -12.20 7.26
CA GLN A 27 -0.37 -12.13 6.09
C GLN A 27 0.41 -11.61 4.89
N LYS A 28 0.50 -12.43 3.83
CA LYS A 28 1.07 -12.00 2.54
C LYS A 28 0.18 -10.93 1.90
N TYR A 29 0.81 -9.88 1.38
CA TYR A 29 0.18 -8.80 0.65
C TYR A 29 1.17 -8.19 -0.35
N GLU A 30 0.66 -7.46 -1.35
CA GLU A 30 1.46 -6.69 -2.29
C GLU A 30 1.53 -5.23 -1.81
N ASP A 31 2.74 -4.70 -1.55
CA ASP A 31 2.97 -3.30 -1.15
C ASP A 31 3.34 -2.46 -2.37
N ILE A 32 2.36 -1.79 -2.96
CA ILE A 32 2.51 -0.97 -4.16
C ILE A 32 2.75 0.47 -3.72
N ARG A 33 3.95 0.96 -4.01
CA ARG A 33 4.43 2.28 -3.59
C ARG A 33 4.53 3.22 -4.77
N TYR A 34 3.89 4.37 -4.66
CA TYR A 34 3.95 5.45 -5.66
C TYR A 34 4.86 6.58 -5.20
N GLU A 35 5.66 7.11 -6.13
CA GLU A 35 6.23 8.44 -5.97
C GLU A 35 5.15 9.51 -6.12
N ARG A 36 5.40 10.72 -5.61
CA ARG A 36 4.39 11.79 -5.60
C ARG A 36 4.00 12.23 -7.01
N GLU A 37 4.95 12.19 -7.92
CA GLU A 37 4.84 12.56 -9.32
C GLU A 37 3.94 11.58 -10.08
N GLU A 38 3.96 10.30 -9.70
CA GLU A 38 3.18 9.23 -10.33
C GLU A 38 1.70 9.24 -9.89
N TRP A 39 1.42 9.82 -8.72
CA TRP A 39 0.07 9.82 -8.15
C TRP A 39 -0.97 10.49 -9.02
N ALA A 40 -0.61 11.54 -9.76
CA ALA A 40 -1.55 12.23 -10.64
C ALA A 40 -2.14 11.29 -11.71
N SER A 41 -1.32 10.35 -12.21
CA SER A 41 -1.72 9.37 -13.23
C SER A 41 -2.56 8.23 -12.65
N HIS A 42 -2.29 7.81 -11.42
CA HIS A 42 -3.01 6.68 -10.79
C HIS A 42 -4.30 7.08 -10.07
N LYS A 43 -4.48 8.37 -9.75
CA LYS A 43 -5.67 8.86 -9.04
C LYS A 43 -6.98 8.57 -9.79
N SER A 44 -6.97 8.53 -11.11
CA SER A 44 -8.18 8.22 -11.91
C SER A 44 -8.53 6.74 -11.96
N GLU A 45 -7.61 5.86 -11.55
CA GLU A 45 -7.76 4.40 -11.62
C GLU A 45 -8.24 3.78 -10.29
N MET A 46 -8.37 4.60 -9.24
CA MET A 46 -8.80 4.21 -7.88
C MET A 46 -10.17 4.76 -7.54
#